data_AF-A0A523J2E5-F1
#
_entry.id   AF-A0A523J2E5-F1
#
_cell.length_a   1.000
_cell.length_b   1.000
_cell.length_c   1.000
_cell.angle_alpha   90.00
_cell.angle_beta   90.00
_cell.angle_gamma   90.00
#
_symmetry.space_group_name_H-M   'P 1'
#
loop_
_entity.id
_entity.type
_entity.pdbx_description
1 polymer ?
#
loop_
_entity_poly.entity_id
_entity_poly.type
_entity_poly.pdbx_seq_one_letter_code
_entity_poly.pdbx_strand_id
1 'polypeptide(L)'
;MRAPFLIIFVAAQEISPILFFMAKPDLKPIFTVVALTILFILNPTYAFSKDITKQVINETPLDEQITFFCLMYCIGNERKGTLKSVTVNPTANNNRYTVRGKAALLNRQVMRSPLKFTVYDQTVIVNAIGTLNSENCELRVDDVIVENDFQDIVTNLLKSQSDVIGKVVVVPNCKKFLN
;
A
#
# COMPACT_ATOMS: atom_id res chain seq x y z
N MET A 1 26.54 -7.72 -15.66
CA MET A 1 25.66 -6.55 -15.86
C MET A 1 24.63 -6.55 -14.74
N ARG A 2 24.73 -5.60 -13.80
CA ARG A 2 23.88 -5.53 -12.59
C ARG A 2 22.61 -4.74 -12.94
N ALA A 3 21.44 -5.36 -12.88
CA ALA A 3 20.16 -4.71 -13.21
C ALA A 3 19.73 -3.79 -12.05
N PRO A 4 19.62 -2.46 -12.24
CA PRO A 4 19.34 -1.53 -11.14
C PRO A 4 17.84 -1.29 -10.86
N PHE A 5 16.94 -2.19 -11.23
CA PHE A 5 15.55 -1.77 -11.54
C PHE A 5 14.41 -2.25 -10.63
N LEU A 6 14.65 -2.96 -9.53
CA LEU A 6 13.54 -3.60 -8.86
C LEU A 6 13.71 -3.71 -7.36
N ILE A 7 13.41 -2.64 -6.63
CA ILE A 7 13.23 -2.73 -5.18
C ILE A 7 12.20 -1.68 -4.81
N ILE A 8 10.94 -2.08 -4.88
CA ILE A 8 9.78 -1.30 -4.48
C ILE A 8 9.18 -2.06 -3.30
N PHE A 9 8.83 -1.32 -2.25
CA PHE A 9 8.00 -1.73 -1.12
C PHE A 9 8.69 -2.67 -0.09
N VAL A 10 9.14 -2.22 1.12
CA VAL A 10 9.05 -2.97 2.44
C VAL A 10 8.93 -2.06 3.75
N ALA A 11 8.30 -2.59 4.84
CA ALA A 11 8.06 -2.53 6.33
C ALA A 11 7.51 -1.47 7.36
N ALA A 12 6.40 -1.92 8.03
CA ALA A 12 5.54 -1.54 9.21
C ALA A 12 6.15 -1.00 10.52
N GLN A 13 5.45 -0.03 11.18
CA GLN A 13 4.76 -0.20 12.51
C GLN A 13 4.03 1.07 13.06
N GLU A 14 2.70 1.02 13.33
CA GLU A 14 1.94 0.78 14.59
C GLU A 14 1.74 1.98 15.55
N ILE A 15 0.49 2.46 15.75
CA ILE A 15 -0.06 2.97 17.04
C ILE A 15 -1.60 2.82 17.08
N SER A 16 -2.12 2.07 18.06
CA SER A 16 -3.51 2.17 18.59
C SER A 16 -3.63 3.32 19.60
N PRO A 17 -4.84 3.87 19.80
CA PRO A 17 -5.37 3.79 21.16
C PRO A 17 -6.87 3.47 21.21
N ILE A 18 -7.19 2.52 22.08
CA ILE A 18 -8.52 2.26 22.64
C ILE A 18 -8.68 3.13 23.91
N LEU A 19 -9.94 3.53 24.15
CA LEU A 19 -10.61 3.99 25.38
C LEU A 19 -10.97 5.48 25.44
N PHE A 20 -12.22 5.86 25.15
CA PHE A 20 -13.47 5.71 25.93
C PHE A 20 -13.53 6.54 27.23
N PHE A 21 -14.21 7.67 27.09
CA PHE A 21 -15.14 8.34 28.02
C PHE A 21 -15.30 7.80 29.45
N MET A 22 -15.04 8.67 30.42
CA MET A 22 -15.78 8.70 31.69
C MET A 22 -16.38 10.10 31.88
N ALA A 23 -17.68 10.26 31.61
CA ALA A 23 -18.46 11.43 32.02
C ALA A 23 -19.68 10.96 32.82
N LYS A 24 -19.83 11.52 34.03
CA LYS A 24 -20.87 11.20 35.02
C LYS A 24 -22.30 11.42 34.47
N PRO A 25 -23.31 10.67 34.95
CA PRO A 25 -24.61 10.60 34.31
C PRO A 25 -25.63 11.51 35.00
N ASP A 26 -25.57 12.85 34.87
CA ASP A 26 -26.67 13.67 35.44
C ASP A 26 -26.93 15.06 34.79
N LEU A 27 -26.58 15.26 33.52
CA LEU A 27 -27.03 16.42 32.74
C LEU A 27 -27.26 16.01 31.27
N LYS A 28 -28.41 15.38 30.97
CA LYS A 28 -28.55 14.49 29.80
C LYS A 28 -29.23 14.99 28.51
N PRO A 29 -29.97 16.12 28.38
CA PRO A 29 -30.50 16.46 27.06
C PRO A 29 -29.96 17.75 26.41
N ILE A 30 -29.39 18.70 27.18
CA ILE A 30 -29.00 20.01 26.63
C ILE A 30 -27.53 20.02 26.17
N PHE A 31 -26.64 19.35 26.89
CA PHE A 31 -25.21 19.25 26.52
C PHE A 31 -24.95 18.33 25.32
N THR A 32 -25.84 17.37 25.07
CA THR A 32 -25.70 16.38 24.00
C THR A 32 -25.85 16.97 22.61
N VAL A 33 -26.71 17.97 22.42
CA VAL A 33 -26.92 18.61 21.12
C VAL A 33 -25.79 19.60 20.79
N VAL A 34 -25.30 20.34 21.79
CA VAL A 34 -24.19 21.30 21.63
C VAL A 34 -22.84 20.60 21.44
N ALA A 35 -22.60 19.48 22.13
CA ALA A 35 -21.40 18.69 21.91
C ALA A 35 -21.35 18.05 20.51
N LEU A 36 -22.51 17.63 19.97
CA LEU A 36 -22.59 17.04 18.63
C LEU A 36 -22.32 18.06 17.50
N THR A 37 -22.81 19.29 17.64
CA THR A 37 -22.59 20.35 16.65
C THR A 37 -21.15 20.88 16.69
N ILE A 38 -20.54 20.98 17.87
CA ILE A 38 -19.11 21.35 18.00
C ILE A 38 -18.19 20.26 17.42
N LEU A 39 -18.56 18.97 17.52
CA LEU A 39 -17.77 17.88 16.93
C LEU A 39 -17.75 17.90 15.39
N PHE A 40 -18.80 18.41 14.74
CA PHE A 40 -18.87 18.54 13.28
C PHE A 40 -18.08 19.76 12.76
N ILE A 41 -17.98 20.84 13.54
CA ILE A 41 -17.23 22.05 13.15
C ILE A 41 -15.72 21.86 13.39
N LEU A 42 -15.32 20.99 14.33
CA LEU A 42 -13.92 20.70 14.68
C LEU A 42 -13.26 19.58 13.84
N ASN A 43 -13.92 19.06 12.80
CA ASN A 43 -13.28 18.14 11.85
C ASN A 43 -13.05 18.80 10.48
N PRO A 44 -12.23 19.87 10.38
CA PRO A 44 -11.77 20.34 9.10
C PRO A 44 -10.71 19.32 8.65
N THR A 45 -11.05 18.55 7.61
CA THR A 45 -10.21 17.62 6.83
C THR A 45 -10.70 16.18 6.87
N TYR A 46 -11.85 15.92 6.25
CA TYR A 46 -11.94 14.71 5.45
C TYR A 46 -10.95 14.88 4.29
N ALA A 47 -9.68 14.53 4.55
CA ALA A 47 -8.69 14.33 3.51
C ALA A 47 -9.21 13.16 2.65
N PHE A 48 -9.92 13.48 1.56
CA PHE A 48 -10.46 12.48 0.66
C PHE A 48 -9.31 11.66 0.10
N SER A 49 -9.35 10.35 0.38
CA SER A 49 -8.39 9.41 -0.18
C SER A 49 -8.64 9.26 -1.67
N LYS A 50 -7.65 9.64 -2.49
CA LYS A 50 -7.75 9.57 -3.95
C LYS A 50 -7.17 8.26 -4.47
N ASP A 51 -7.99 7.47 -5.14
CA ASP A 51 -7.53 6.30 -5.88
C ASP A 51 -6.96 6.74 -7.25
N ILE A 52 -5.67 6.45 -7.46
CA ILE A 52 -4.93 6.78 -8.69
C ILE A 52 -4.50 5.53 -9.45
N THR A 53 -5.04 4.35 -9.13
CA THR A 53 -4.58 3.05 -9.64
C THR A 53 -4.53 3.02 -11.16
N LYS A 54 -5.63 3.39 -11.82
CA LYS A 54 -5.70 3.41 -13.29
C LYS A 54 -4.67 4.37 -13.90
N GLN A 55 -4.48 5.53 -13.27
CA GLN A 55 -3.52 6.52 -13.73
C GLN A 55 -2.09 5.98 -13.62
N VAL A 56 -1.76 5.33 -12.51
CA VAL A 56 -0.44 4.70 -12.30
C VAL A 56 -0.21 3.56 -13.30
N ILE A 57 -1.21 2.72 -13.57
CA ILE A 57 -1.12 1.65 -14.57
C ILE A 57 -0.86 2.23 -15.97
N ASN A 58 -1.59 3.29 -16.35
CA ASN A 58 -1.50 3.83 -17.69
C ASN A 58 -0.24 4.67 -17.94
N GLU A 59 0.29 5.31 -16.89
CA GLU A 59 1.32 6.33 -17.03
C GLU A 59 2.67 5.95 -16.41
N THR A 60 2.78 4.75 -15.83
CA THR A 60 4.02 4.24 -15.23
C THR A 60 4.22 2.76 -15.53
N PRO A 61 5.46 2.26 -15.52
CA PRO A 61 5.74 0.82 -15.71
C PRO A 61 5.48 -0.02 -14.45
N LEU A 62 4.83 0.51 -13.41
CA LEU A 62 4.74 -0.17 -12.10
C LEU A 62 4.01 -1.53 -12.17
N ASP A 63 2.88 -1.60 -12.88
CA ASP A 63 2.11 -2.84 -13.01
C ASP A 63 2.86 -3.91 -13.82
N GLU A 64 3.55 -3.48 -14.88
CA GLU A 64 4.43 -4.34 -15.66
C GLU A 64 5.59 -4.86 -14.81
N GLN A 65 6.22 -3.99 -14.00
CA GLN A 65 7.30 -4.39 -13.08
C GLN A 65 6.83 -5.40 -12.03
N ILE A 66 5.63 -5.24 -11.48
CA ILE A 66 5.01 -6.22 -10.57
C ILE A 66 4.76 -7.55 -11.30
N THR A 67 4.30 -7.49 -12.55
CA THR A 67 4.12 -8.66 -13.40
C THR A 67 5.45 -9.38 -13.62
N PHE A 68 6.49 -8.66 -14.03
CA PHE A 68 7.84 -9.21 -14.23
C PHE A 68 8.45 -9.77 -12.96
N PHE A 69 8.26 -9.10 -11.82
CA PHE A 69 8.68 -9.61 -10.52
C PHE A 69 8.06 -10.98 -10.23
N CYS A 70 6.74 -11.12 -10.40
CA CYS A 70 6.10 -12.41 -10.19
C CYS A 70 6.56 -13.46 -11.22
N LEU A 71 6.83 -13.05 -12.45
CA LEU A 71 7.47 -13.91 -13.46
C LEU A 71 8.92 -14.28 -13.16
N MET A 72 9.56 -13.71 -12.15
CA MET A 72 10.89 -14.16 -11.72
C MET A 72 10.84 -14.96 -10.43
N TYR A 73 9.99 -14.56 -9.49
CA TYR A 73 10.05 -15.07 -8.12
C TYR A 73 8.81 -15.84 -7.65
N CYS A 74 7.64 -15.70 -8.30
CA CYS A 74 6.48 -16.51 -7.95
C CYS A 74 6.65 -17.97 -8.41
N ILE A 75 6.12 -18.88 -7.60
CA ILE A 75 6.15 -20.32 -7.82
C ILE A 75 4.89 -20.76 -8.57
N GLY A 76 5.06 -21.71 -9.49
CA GLY A 76 3.99 -22.39 -10.19
C GLY A 76 3.92 -22.02 -11.66
N ASN A 77 3.10 -22.77 -12.41
CA ASN A 77 2.96 -22.60 -13.85
C ASN A 77 1.85 -21.62 -14.28
N GLU A 78 1.01 -21.15 -13.35
CA GLU A 78 -0.02 -20.13 -13.59
C GLU A 78 0.16 -18.94 -12.65
N ARG A 79 1.30 -18.26 -12.80
CA ARG A 79 1.70 -17.11 -11.96
C ARG A 79 1.27 -15.77 -12.56
N LYS A 80 0.91 -14.81 -11.70
CA LYS A 80 0.48 -13.46 -12.12
C LYS A 80 0.76 -12.42 -11.04
N GLY A 81 1.49 -11.37 -11.41
CA GLY A 81 1.59 -10.14 -10.61
C GLY A 81 0.52 -9.14 -11.06
N THR A 82 -0.05 -8.38 -10.14
CA THR A 82 -1.01 -7.31 -10.49
C THR A 82 -0.99 -6.20 -9.44
N LEU A 83 -0.93 -4.96 -9.90
CA LEU A 83 -1.20 -3.79 -9.08
C LEU A 83 -2.70 -3.71 -8.77
N LYS A 84 -3.06 -3.79 -7.49
CA LYS A 84 -4.45 -3.81 -7.03
C LYS A 84 -4.98 -2.43 -6.70
N SER A 85 -4.20 -1.64 -6.00
CA SER A 85 -4.58 -0.26 -5.69
C SER A 85 -3.37 0.62 -5.47
N VAL A 86 -3.49 1.89 -5.84
CA VAL A 86 -2.63 2.97 -5.38
C VAL A 86 -3.51 4.12 -4.94
N THR A 87 -3.42 4.50 -3.67
CA THR A 87 -4.12 5.66 -3.14
C THR A 87 -3.16 6.73 -2.67
N VAL A 88 -3.60 7.98 -2.72
CA VAL A 88 -2.85 9.15 -2.27
C VAL A 88 -3.74 10.00 -1.40
N ASN A 89 -3.23 10.34 -0.22
CA ASN A 89 -3.92 11.14 0.79
C ASN A 89 -3.05 12.35 1.15
N PRO A 90 -3.59 13.57 1.16
CA PRO A 90 -2.85 14.70 1.71
C PRO A 90 -2.59 14.48 3.20
N THR A 91 -1.41 14.87 3.66
CA THR A 91 -1.09 14.90 5.09
C THR A 91 -1.44 16.28 5.66
N ALA A 92 -1.38 16.44 6.98
CA ALA A 92 -1.53 17.75 7.62
C ALA A 92 -0.47 18.79 7.17
N ASN A 93 0.62 18.34 6.54
CA ASN A 93 1.61 19.19 5.90
C ASN A 93 1.27 19.35 4.41
N ASN A 94 1.03 20.60 3.97
CA ASN A 94 0.53 20.96 2.64
C ASN A 94 1.36 20.41 1.45
N ASN A 95 2.61 20.01 1.67
CA ASN A 95 3.50 19.52 0.60
C ASN A 95 3.82 18.02 0.70
N ARG A 96 3.16 17.30 1.61
CA ARG A 96 3.39 15.86 1.79
C ARG A 96 2.11 15.07 1.65
N TYR A 97 2.24 13.92 1.00
CA TYR A 97 1.14 13.01 0.72
C TYR A 97 1.50 11.60 1.16
N THR A 98 0.59 10.93 1.85
CA THR A 98 0.71 9.49 2.11
C THR A 98 0.27 8.74 0.87
N VAL A 99 1.16 7.92 0.33
CA VAL A 99 0.90 7.02 -0.79
C VAL A 99 0.75 5.61 -0.25
N ARG A 100 -0.32 4.91 -0.62
CA ARG A 100 -0.52 3.50 -0.26
C ARG A 100 -0.62 2.64 -1.52
N GLY A 101 0.29 1.70 -1.67
CA GLY A 101 0.28 0.72 -2.77
C GLY A 101 -0.19 -0.65 -2.29
N LYS A 102 -0.88 -1.39 -3.15
CA LYS A 102 -1.20 -2.81 -2.93
C LYS A 102 -0.96 -3.59 -4.20
N ALA A 103 -0.17 -4.65 -4.11
CA ALA A 103 0.07 -5.61 -5.18
C ALA A 103 -0.38 -7.01 -4.75
N ALA A 104 -0.82 -7.80 -5.72
CA ALA A 104 -1.12 -9.21 -5.52
C ALA A 104 -0.22 -10.07 -6.41
N LEU A 105 0.31 -11.14 -5.83
CA LEU A 105 1.23 -12.06 -6.47
C LEU A 105 0.63 -13.47 -6.40
N LEU A 106 0.03 -13.90 -7.49
CA LEU A 106 -0.57 -15.22 -7.63
C LEU A 106 0.52 -16.27 -7.86
N ASN A 107 0.54 -17.26 -6.97
CA ASN A 107 1.35 -18.48 -7.02
C ASN A 107 0.39 -19.65 -7.20
N ARG A 108 0.34 -20.21 -8.41
CA ARG A 108 -0.60 -21.29 -8.72
C ARG A 108 0.06 -22.38 -9.55
N GLN A 109 -0.12 -23.62 -9.12
CA GLN A 109 0.32 -24.80 -9.85
C GLN A 109 -0.88 -25.63 -10.27
N VAL A 110 -1.06 -25.77 -11.57
CA VAL A 110 -2.10 -26.62 -12.18
C VAL A 110 -1.43 -27.79 -12.89
N MET A 111 -1.75 -29.02 -12.48
CA MET A 111 -1.45 -30.20 -13.29
C MET A 111 -2.53 -30.32 -14.36
N ARG A 112 -2.14 -30.46 -15.62
CA ARG A 112 -3.07 -30.55 -16.76
C ARG A 112 -3.24 -31.97 -17.31
N SER A 113 -2.38 -32.90 -16.93
CA SER A 113 -2.40 -34.30 -17.39
C SER A 113 -2.03 -35.26 -16.25
N PRO A 114 -2.69 -36.43 -16.12
CA PRO A 114 -3.82 -36.92 -16.95
C PRO A 114 -5.18 -36.28 -16.64
N LEU A 115 -5.32 -35.61 -15.50
CA LEU A 115 -6.53 -34.86 -15.12
C LEU A 115 -6.14 -33.44 -14.70
N LYS A 116 -7.02 -32.46 -14.98
CA LYS A 116 -6.79 -31.07 -14.57
C LYS A 116 -7.13 -30.90 -13.09
N PHE A 117 -6.13 -30.65 -12.25
CA PHE A 117 -6.34 -30.27 -10.86
C PHE A 117 -5.31 -29.23 -10.39
N THR A 118 -5.73 -28.39 -9.46
CA THR A 118 -4.89 -27.36 -8.83
C THR A 118 -4.16 -28.00 -7.66
N VAL A 119 -2.82 -28.03 -7.71
CA VAL A 119 -1.97 -28.53 -6.62
C VAL A 119 -1.94 -27.53 -5.48
N TYR A 120 -1.79 -26.25 -5.82
CA TYR A 120 -1.95 -25.13 -4.88
C TYR A 120 -2.37 -23.87 -5.63
N ASP A 121 -3.06 -23.00 -4.90
CA ASP A 121 -3.52 -21.68 -5.34
C ASP A 121 -3.37 -20.72 -4.16
N GLN A 122 -2.36 -19.84 -4.22
CA GLN A 122 -2.02 -18.93 -3.15
C GLN A 122 -1.76 -17.55 -3.72
N THR A 123 -2.26 -16.51 -3.05
CA THR A 123 -2.01 -15.13 -3.44
C THR A 123 -1.34 -14.38 -2.30
N VAL A 124 -0.08 -14.01 -2.52
CA VAL A 124 0.66 -13.13 -1.60
C VAL A 124 0.22 -11.69 -1.86
N ILE A 125 -0.07 -10.95 -0.80
CA ILE A 125 -0.42 -9.53 -0.88
C ILE A 125 0.73 -8.70 -0.34
N VAL A 126 1.16 -7.71 -1.11
CA VAL A 126 2.19 -6.75 -0.69
C VAL A 126 1.52 -5.39 -0.57
N ASN A 127 1.37 -4.91 0.65
CA ASN A 127 0.86 -3.57 0.95
C ASN A 127 2.04 -2.66 1.23
N ALA A 128 2.04 -1.42 0.74
CA ALA A 128 3.08 -0.47 1.01
C ALA A 128 2.57 0.89 1.38
N ILE A 129 3.33 1.59 2.20
CA ILE A 129 3.06 2.97 2.61
C ILE A 129 4.32 3.78 2.37
N GLY A 130 4.12 4.99 1.86
CA GLY A 130 5.20 5.94 1.66
C GLY A 130 4.73 7.37 1.78
N THR A 131 5.70 8.27 1.84
CA THR A 131 5.49 9.71 1.90
C THR A 131 6.06 10.34 0.65
N LEU A 132 5.20 10.97 -0.15
CA LEU A 132 5.57 11.74 -1.33
C LEU A 132 5.66 13.23 -0.98
N ASN A 133 6.81 13.84 -1.24
CA ASN A 133 6.96 15.29 -1.22
C ASN A 133 6.60 15.86 -2.60
N SER A 134 5.61 16.75 -2.66
CA SER A 134 5.11 17.32 -3.92
C SER A 134 6.03 18.41 -4.51
N GLU A 135 6.97 18.95 -3.75
CA GLU A 135 7.92 19.97 -4.21
C GLU A 135 9.02 19.37 -5.07
N ASN A 136 9.65 18.29 -4.59
CA ASN A 136 10.78 17.63 -5.23
C ASN A 136 10.44 16.26 -5.83
N CYS A 137 9.19 15.81 -5.69
CA CYS A 137 8.70 14.52 -6.16
C CYS A 137 9.44 13.30 -5.60
N GLU A 138 10.06 13.44 -4.44
CA GLU A 138 10.66 12.32 -3.73
C GLU A 138 9.58 11.53 -2.99
N LEU A 139 9.42 10.26 -3.38
CA LEU A 139 8.65 9.26 -2.66
C LEU A 139 9.61 8.46 -1.79
N ARG A 140 9.46 8.59 -0.47
CA ARG A 140 10.12 7.71 0.49
C ARG A 140 9.19 6.56 0.84
N VAL A 141 9.71 5.34 0.78
CA VAL A 141 9.00 4.17 1.32
C VAL A 141 9.13 4.23 2.84
N ASP A 142 7.99 4.38 3.51
CA ASP A 142 7.95 4.35 4.96
C ASP A 142 7.75 2.92 5.45
N ASP A 143 7.04 2.09 4.66
CA ASP A 143 6.40 0.89 5.16
C ASP A 143 5.96 -0.16 4.14
N VAL A 144 5.77 -1.41 4.58
CA VAL A 144 5.07 -2.53 3.89
C VAL A 144 4.70 -3.68 4.79
N ILE A 145 3.60 -4.30 4.43
CA ILE A 145 3.14 -5.52 5.04
C ILE A 145 2.99 -6.55 3.94
N VAL A 146 3.62 -7.71 4.12
CA VAL A 146 3.41 -8.88 3.27
C VAL A 146 2.43 -9.82 3.98
N GLU A 147 1.32 -10.12 3.34
CA GLU A 147 0.28 -11.01 3.84
C GLU A 147 0.24 -12.29 2.98
N ASN A 148 -0.10 -13.40 3.62
CA ASN A 148 -0.20 -14.72 2.98
C ASN A 148 1.09 -15.15 2.26
N ASP A 149 2.25 -14.76 2.79
CA ASP A 149 3.54 -15.13 2.22
C ASP A 149 3.78 -16.63 2.34
N PHE A 150 4.06 -17.27 1.21
CA PHE A 150 4.31 -18.70 1.18
C PHE A 150 5.77 -18.96 1.57
N GLN A 151 6.00 -19.59 2.72
CA GLN A 151 7.34 -19.92 3.23
C GLN A 151 8.28 -18.71 3.36
N ASP A 152 7.72 -17.52 3.64
CA ASP A 152 8.46 -16.26 3.78
C ASP A 152 9.34 -15.89 2.56
N ILE A 153 9.01 -16.41 1.37
CA ILE A 153 9.85 -16.20 0.17
C ILE A 153 9.91 -14.72 -0.19
N VAL A 154 8.76 -14.06 -0.24
CA VAL A 154 8.68 -12.65 -0.64
C VAL A 154 9.34 -11.77 0.42
N THR A 155 9.07 -12.05 1.70
CA THR A 155 9.65 -11.37 2.85
C THR A 155 11.17 -11.49 2.88
N ASN A 156 11.71 -12.69 2.67
CA ASN A 156 13.16 -12.94 2.67
C ASN A 156 13.85 -12.31 1.46
N LEU A 157 13.21 -12.35 0.28
CA LEU A 157 13.72 -11.69 -0.91
C LEU A 157 13.86 -10.18 -0.67
N LEU A 158 12.84 -9.56 -0.08
CA LEU A 158 12.83 -8.13 0.21
C LEU A 158 13.89 -7.74 1.25
N LYS A 159 14.13 -8.58 2.27
CA LYS A 159 15.25 -8.38 3.23
C LYS A 159 16.63 -8.50 2.57
N SER A 160 16.79 -9.43 1.63
CA SER A 160 18.08 -9.72 0.98
C SER A 160 18.56 -8.63 0.00
N GLN A 161 17.65 -7.80 -0.49
CA GLN A 161 17.91 -6.77 -1.50
C GLN A 161 18.35 -5.42 -0.91
N SER A 162 18.69 -5.36 0.39
CA SER A 162 18.90 -4.14 1.20
C SER A 162 17.58 -3.49 1.63
N ASP A 163 17.59 -2.86 2.80
CA ASP A 163 16.42 -2.34 3.51
C ASP A 163 15.57 -1.45 2.59
N VAL A 164 14.38 -1.93 2.21
CA VAL A 164 13.47 -1.19 1.31
C VAL A 164 12.79 -0.03 2.05
N ILE A 165 12.68 -0.15 3.38
CA ILE A 165 12.27 0.94 4.27
C ILE A 165 13.28 2.08 4.15
N GLY A 166 12.80 3.31 4.01
CA GLY A 166 13.63 4.50 3.93
C GLY A 166 14.21 4.76 2.54
N LYS A 167 14.02 3.85 1.58
CA LYS A 167 14.42 4.08 0.18
C LYS A 167 13.65 5.28 -0.38
N VAL A 168 14.40 6.18 -1.02
CA VAL A 168 13.86 7.36 -1.70
C VAL A 168 13.91 7.14 -3.22
N VAL A 169 12.80 7.41 -3.89
CA VAL A 169 12.67 7.33 -5.35
C VAL A 169 12.07 8.62 -5.85
N VAL A 170 12.67 9.20 -6.90
CA VAL A 170 12.09 10.36 -7.58
C VAL A 170 10.99 9.87 -8.52
N VAL A 171 9.76 10.35 -8.33
CA VAL A 171 8.60 10.03 -9.17
C VAL A 171 8.46 11.11 -10.26
N PRO A 172 8.75 10.79 -11.53
CA PRO A 172 8.66 11.79 -12.60
C PRO A 172 7.26 12.39 -12.69
N ASN A 173 7.19 13.73 -12.73
CA ASN A 173 5.95 14.49 -12.85
C ASN A 173 4.90 14.16 -11.77
N CYS A 174 5.32 13.92 -10.52
CA CYS A 174 4.45 13.44 -9.44
C CYS A 174 3.16 14.26 -9.23
N LYS A 175 3.20 15.57 -9.49
CA LYS A 175 2.05 16.49 -9.33
C LYS A 175 0.81 16.07 -10.11
N LYS A 176 0.97 15.37 -11.24
CA LYS A 176 -0.15 14.87 -12.05
C LYS A 176 -1.01 13.82 -11.33
N PHE A 177 -0.45 13.15 -10.32
CA PHE A 177 -1.17 12.17 -9.50
C PHE A 177 -1.88 12.82 -8.31
N LEU A 178 -1.52 14.06 -7.98
CA LEU A 178 -2.02 14.78 -6.79
C LEU A 178 -3.29 15.60 -7.08
N ASN A 179 -3.48 16.04 -8.33
CA ASN A 179 -4.62 16.85 -8.78
C ASN A 179 -5.78 16.00 -9.26
#